data_AF-A0A8S1BVQ2-F1
#
_entry.id   AF-A0A8S1BVQ2-F1
#
_cell.length_a   1.000
_cell.length_b   1.000
_cell.length_c   1.000
_cell.angle_alpha   90.00
_cell.angle_beta   90.00
_cell.angle_gamma   90.00
#
_symmetry.space_group_name_H-M   'P 1'
#
loop_
_entity.id
_entity.type
_entity.pdbx_description
1 polymer ?
#
loop_
_entity_poly.entity_id
_entity_poly.type
_entity_poly.pdbx_seq_one_letter_code
_entity_poly.pdbx_strand_id
1 'polypeptide(L)'
;MEVSKEDKEEGKKLVHAKTTYDMQRIRLERLMQNPDKPIIIPERPKERSMPEAPDFVRNVMGSSAGAGSGEFHVYRHLRRKEYARQRAITEKARREQMDDDYQKKLDDNKKKSEEKTAKKRAKRMKKKANLKNKKTKPDNGKESEKSDSDSGSEPENSSSDKNEQKDKE
;
A
#
# COMPACT_ATOMS: atom_id res chain seq x y z
N MET A 1 14.62 42.41 39.73
CA MET A 1 13.58 42.77 38.75
C MET A 1 12.69 41.56 38.62
N GLU A 2 11.64 41.53 39.43
CA GLU A 2 10.68 40.43 39.52
C GLU A 2 9.75 40.49 38.32
N VAL A 3 9.76 39.44 37.50
CA VAL A 3 8.81 39.30 36.40
C VAL A 3 7.53 38.70 37.00
N SER A 4 6.52 39.55 37.11
CA SER A 4 5.17 39.29 37.58
C SER A 4 4.61 37.97 37.03
N LYS A 5 4.18 37.10 37.95
CA LYS A 5 3.50 35.82 37.66
C LYS A 5 2.06 35.99 37.17
N GLU A 6 1.60 37.22 36.97
CA GLU A 6 0.17 37.56 36.82
C GLU A 6 -0.36 37.43 35.38
N ASP A 7 0.51 37.37 34.35
CA ASP A 7 0.07 37.25 32.95
C ASP A 7 -0.24 35.80 32.51
N LYS A 8 -0.20 34.83 33.42
CA LYS A 8 -0.36 33.39 33.08
C LYS A 8 -1.78 32.84 33.18
N GLU A 9 -2.74 33.60 33.71
CA GLU A 9 -4.10 33.10 33.99
C GLU A 9 -5.23 33.84 33.27
N GLU A 10 -4.99 34.46 32.11
CA GLU A 10 -6.09 34.76 31.20
C GLU A 10 -6.54 33.47 30.51
N GLY A 11 -7.60 32.86 31.03
CA GLY A 11 -8.18 31.62 30.53
C GLY A 11 -8.34 31.65 29.00
N LYS A 12 -7.52 30.86 28.30
CA LYS A 12 -7.54 30.74 26.84
C LYS A 12 -8.96 30.44 26.39
N LYS A 13 -9.64 31.44 25.82
CA LYS A 13 -11.00 31.28 25.27
C LYS A 13 -10.96 30.13 24.27
N LEU A 14 -11.83 29.14 24.45
CA LEU A 14 -11.93 28.00 23.54
C LEU A 14 -12.42 28.51 22.17
N VAL A 15 -11.48 28.77 21.25
CA VAL A 15 -11.82 29.13 19.87
C VAL A 15 -12.20 27.85 19.13
N HIS A 16 -13.48 27.73 18.76
CA HIS A 16 -13.94 26.65 17.91
C HIS A 16 -13.46 26.89 16.47
N ALA A 17 -12.71 25.93 15.92
CA ALA A 17 -12.24 26.02 14.54
C ALA A 17 -13.41 25.85 13.56
N LYS A 18 -13.59 26.81 12.65
CA LYS A 18 -14.64 26.75 11.62
C LYS A 18 -14.10 26.20 10.30
N THR A 19 -12.82 26.45 10.01
CA THR A 19 -12.14 25.99 8.79
C THR A 19 -10.96 25.06 9.12
N THR A 20 -10.53 24.25 8.15
CA THR A 20 -9.33 23.40 8.26
C THR A 20 -8.07 24.19 8.60
N TYR A 21 -7.96 25.41 8.05
CA TYR A 21 -6.91 26.37 8.36
C TYR A 21 -6.90 26.75 9.85
N ASP A 22 -8.05 27.05 10.44
CA ASP A 22 -8.16 27.40 11.87
C ASP A 22 -7.72 26.24 12.76
N MET A 23 -8.08 24.99 12.40
CA MET A 23 -7.62 23.80 13.14
C MET A 23 -6.11 23.66 13.11
N GLN A 24 -5.48 23.89 11.96
CA GLN A 24 -4.02 23.84 11.82
C GLN A 24 -3.36 24.97 12.60
N ARG A 25 -3.91 26.19 12.51
CA ARG A 25 -3.44 27.37 13.26
C ARG A 25 -3.44 27.10 14.77
N ILE A 26 -4.55 26.60 15.33
CA ILE A 26 -4.64 26.27 16.77
C ILE A 26 -3.63 25.19 17.17
N ARG A 27 -3.43 24.16 16.33
CA ARG A 27 -2.41 23.12 16.59
C ARG A 27 -1.00 23.68 16.55
N LEU A 28 -0.72 24.58 15.62
CA LEU A 28 0.58 25.22 15.44
C LEU A 28 0.87 26.18 16.61
N GLU A 29 -0.09 27.02 16.99
CA GLU A 29 0.01 27.89 18.17
C GLU A 29 0.27 27.07 19.44
N ARG A 30 -0.39 25.92 19.61
CA ARG A 30 -0.15 24.99 20.73
C ARG A 30 1.27 24.41 20.72
N LEU A 31 1.82 24.14 19.53
CA LEU A 31 3.17 23.61 19.35
C LEU A 31 4.23 24.67 19.66
N MET A 32 4.00 25.91 19.21
CA MET A 32 4.92 27.03 19.41
C MET A 32 4.90 27.60 20.83
N GLN A 33 3.87 27.30 21.64
CA GLN A 33 3.84 27.66 23.06
C GLN A 33 4.99 27.04 23.86
N ASN A 34 5.52 25.88 23.43
CA ASN A 34 6.66 25.21 24.08
C ASN A 34 7.59 24.58 23.03
N PRO A 35 8.48 25.36 22.39
CA PRO A 35 9.33 24.87 21.29
C PRO A 35 10.40 23.87 21.75
N ASP A 36 10.84 23.95 23.01
CA ASP A 36 11.90 23.08 23.54
C ASP A 36 11.41 21.66 23.88
N LYS A 37 10.08 21.43 23.88
CA LYS A 37 9.51 20.11 24.18
C LYS A 37 9.57 19.22 22.93
N PRO A 38 10.30 18.08 22.96
CA PRO A 38 10.35 17.18 21.82
C PRO A 38 8.96 16.60 21.52
N ILE A 39 8.59 16.61 20.25
CA ILE A 39 7.31 16.09 19.76
C ILE A 39 7.49 14.62 19.40
N ILE A 40 6.75 13.74 20.05
CA ILE A 40 6.74 12.31 19.73
C ILE A 40 5.75 12.08 18.59
N ILE A 41 6.28 11.82 17.40
CA ILE A 41 5.45 11.36 16.28
C ILE A 41 5.12 9.88 16.53
N PRO A 42 3.83 9.50 16.56
CA PRO A 42 3.48 8.10 16.79
C PRO A 42 4.02 7.23 15.66
N GLU A 43 4.67 6.12 16.03
CA GLU A 43 5.06 5.09 15.08
C GLU A 43 3.81 4.44 14.45
N ARG A 44 3.96 3.86 13.26
CA ARG A 44 2.88 3.10 12.61
C ARG A 44 2.38 2.01 13.56
N PRO A 45 1.06 1.80 13.67
CA PRO A 45 0.52 0.76 14.53
C PRO A 45 1.03 -0.60 14.06
N LYS A 46 1.60 -1.37 14.98
CA LYS A 46 2.03 -2.75 14.71
C LYS A 46 0.80 -3.61 14.44
N GLU A 47 0.94 -4.56 13.52
CA GLU A 47 -0.11 -5.55 13.28
C GLU A 47 -0.39 -6.32 14.57
N ARG A 48 -1.68 -6.57 14.85
CA ARG A 48 -2.09 -7.24 16.09
C ARG A 48 -1.64 -8.70 16.02
N SER A 49 -0.52 -9.01 16.67
CA SER A 49 -0.03 -10.38 16.78
C SER A 49 -0.83 -11.16 17.82
N MET A 50 -0.97 -12.46 17.60
CA MET A 50 -1.50 -13.37 18.61
C MET A 50 -0.49 -13.50 19.75
N PRO A 51 -0.92 -13.50 21.02
CA PRO A 51 -0.02 -13.75 22.14
C PRO A 51 0.58 -15.16 22.01
N GLU A 52 1.89 -15.25 22.23
CA GLU A 52 2.61 -16.51 22.22
C GLU A 52 2.15 -17.40 23.39
N ALA A 53 2.18 -18.71 23.17
CA ALA A 53 1.87 -19.66 24.23
C ALA A 53 3.00 -19.64 25.27
N PRO A 54 2.69 -19.69 26.58
CA PRO A 54 3.73 -19.75 27.60
C PRO A 54 4.47 -21.10 27.54
N ASP A 55 5.79 -21.07 27.69
CA ASP A 55 6.65 -22.27 27.63
C ASP A 55 6.32 -23.29 28.72
N PHE A 56 6.04 -22.82 29.94
CA PHE A 56 5.78 -23.68 31.09
C PHE A 56 4.46 -23.32 31.77
N VAL A 57 3.57 -24.30 31.84
CA VAL A 57 2.38 -24.23 32.68
C VAL A 57 2.73 -24.83 34.04
N ARG A 58 2.75 -24.00 35.08
CA ARG A 58 3.17 -24.41 36.44
C ARG A 58 2.07 -25.13 37.23
N ASN A 59 0.81 -24.92 36.85
CA ASN A 59 -0.35 -25.36 37.63
C ASN A 59 -1.05 -26.56 36.97
N VAL A 60 -0.28 -27.54 36.48
CA VAL A 60 -0.84 -28.73 35.85
C VAL A 60 -1.18 -29.76 36.91
N MET A 61 -2.45 -30.14 36.99
CA MET A 61 -2.91 -31.22 37.86
C MET A 61 -2.57 -32.59 37.23
N GLY A 62 -2.37 -33.62 38.06
CA GLY A 62 -1.97 -34.96 37.59
C GLY A 62 -2.93 -35.56 36.55
N SER A 63 -2.41 -36.40 35.65
CA SER A 63 -3.17 -36.92 34.50
C SER A 63 -4.39 -37.78 34.87
N SER A 64 -4.40 -38.39 36.05
CA SER A 64 -5.52 -39.17 36.58
C SER A 64 -6.43 -38.39 37.53
N ALA A 65 -6.16 -37.10 37.75
CA ALA A 65 -6.99 -36.28 38.62
C ALA A 65 -8.35 -35.96 37.96
N GLY A 66 -9.41 -35.90 38.77
CA GLY A 66 -10.75 -35.57 38.30
C GLY A 66 -10.91 -34.12 37.84
N ALA A 67 -12.04 -33.80 37.21
CA ALA A 67 -12.33 -32.44 36.78
C ALA A 67 -12.53 -31.51 37.99
N GLY A 68 -11.66 -30.51 38.13
CA GLY A 68 -11.79 -29.46 39.14
C GLY A 68 -12.81 -28.38 38.75
N SER A 69 -13.25 -27.58 39.73
CA SER A 69 -14.24 -26.50 39.52
C SER A 69 -13.74 -25.39 38.57
N GLY A 70 -12.43 -25.19 38.46
CA GLY A 70 -11.81 -24.20 37.56
C GLY A 70 -11.57 -24.68 36.14
N GLU A 71 -11.65 -26.00 35.87
CA GLU A 71 -11.22 -26.60 34.60
C GLU A 71 -12.09 -26.11 33.42
N PHE A 72 -13.39 -25.90 33.66
CA PHE A 72 -14.29 -25.34 32.66
C PHE A 72 -13.84 -23.95 32.17
N HIS A 73 -13.41 -23.09 33.08
CA HIS A 73 -12.94 -21.76 32.71
C HIS A 73 -11.60 -21.81 31.97
N VAL A 74 -10.69 -22.71 32.38
CA VAL A 74 -9.43 -22.95 31.67
C VAL A 74 -9.71 -23.33 30.22
N TYR A 75 -10.55 -24.34 29.98
CA TYR A 75 -10.95 -24.76 28.63
C TYR A 75 -11.60 -23.62 27.84
N ARG A 76 -12.54 -22.88 28.45
CA ARG A 76 -13.21 -21.74 27.80
C ARG A 76 -12.21 -20.67 27.34
N HIS A 77 -11.22 -20.34 28.16
CA HIS A 77 -10.17 -19.38 27.80
C HIS A 77 -9.26 -19.93 26.71
N LEU A 78 -8.84 -21.19 26.81
CA LEU A 78 -7.99 -21.85 25.82
C LEU A 78 -8.69 -21.93 24.46
N ARG A 79 -9.96 -22.33 24.41
CA ARG A 79 -10.77 -22.41 23.19
C ARG A 79 -10.90 -21.06 22.50
N ARG A 80 -11.15 -19.97 23.26
CA ARG A 80 -11.19 -18.61 22.68
C ARG A 80 -9.84 -18.20 22.10
N LYS A 81 -8.74 -18.46 22.81
CA LYS A 81 -7.38 -18.19 22.32
C LYS A 81 -7.11 -18.95 21.03
N GLU A 82 -7.47 -20.23 20.99
CA GLU A 82 -7.24 -21.09 19.82
C GLU A 82 -8.11 -20.67 18.62
N TYR A 83 -9.39 -20.34 18.83
CA TYR A 83 -10.23 -19.83 17.75
C TYR A 83 -9.77 -18.48 17.21
N ALA A 84 -9.34 -17.58 18.09
CA ALA A 84 -8.74 -16.33 17.66
C ALA A 84 -7.45 -16.57 16.86
N ARG A 85 -6.63 -17.56 17.28
CA ARG A 85 -5.39 -17.94 16.58
C ARG A 85 -5.68 -18.50 15.19
N GLN A 86 -6.60 -19.46 15.09
CA GLN A 86 -7.00 -20.05 13.82
C GLN A 86 -7.56 -18.99 12.86
N ARG A 87 -8.46 -18.12 13.34
CA ARG A 87 -9.01 -17.01 12.55
C ARG A 87 -7.93 -16.07 12.04
N ALA A 88 -7.00 -15.66 12.90
CA ALA A 88 -5.90 -14.78 12.50
C ALA A 88 -5.01 -15.43 11.43
N ILE A 89 -4.72 -16.72 11.55
CA ILE A 89 -3.93 -17.46 10.55
C ILE A 89 -4.67 -17.53 9.22
N THR A 90 -5.95 -17.89 9.22
CA THR A 90 -6.75 -17.98 7.98
C THR A 90 -6.93 -16.62 7.31
N GLU A 91 -7.13 -15.57 8.10
CA GLU A 91 -7.28 -14.20 7.59
C GLU A 91 -5.97 -13.68 6.99
N LYS A 92 -4.84 -13.91 7.68
CA LYS A 92 -3.51 -13.54 7.19
C LYS A 92 -3.19 -14.26 5.88
N ALA A 93 -3.42 -15.58 5.82
CA ALA A 93 -3.19 -16.36 4.60
C ALA A 93 -4.04 -15.86 3.42
N ARG A 94 -5.32 -15.53 3.68
CA ARG A 94 -6.19 -14.94 2.65
C ARG A 94 -5.68 -13.57 2.18
N ARG A 95 -5.26 -12.71 3.11
CA ARG A 95 -4.72 -11.38 2.77
C ARG A 95 -3.46 -11.49 1.93
N GLU A 96 -2.53 -12.35 2.32
CA GLU A 96 -1.28 -12.60 1.60
C GLU A 96 -1.53 -13.11 0.17
N GLN A 97 -2.44 -14.07 -0.01
CA GLN A 97 -2.84 -14.53 -1.34
C GLN A 97 -3.39 -13.41 -2.23
N MET A 98 -4.27 -12.56 -1.68
CA MET A 98 -4.85 -11.44 -2.43
C MET A 98 -3.80 -10.38 -2.78
N ASP A 99 -2.87 -10.12 -1.87
CA ASP A 99 -1.78 -9.17 -2.07
C ASP A 99 -0.80 -9.68 -3.15
N ASP A 100 -0.45 -10.98 -3.12
CA ASP A 100 0.40 -11.62 -4.13
C ASP A 100 -0.25 -11.59 -5.51
N ASP A 101 -1.54 -11.91 -5.60
CA ASP A 101 -2.28 -11.88 -6.86
C ASP A 101 -2.40 -10.46 -7.42
N TYR A 102 -2.56 -9.47 -6.54
CA TYR A 102 -2.56 -8.06 -6.93
C TYR A 102 -1.19 -7.61 -7.45
N GLN A 103 -0.11 -7.98 -6.77
CA GLN A 103 1.26 -7.67 -7.19
C GLN A 103 1.59 -8.30 -8.54
N LYS A 104 1.25 -9.58 -8.74
CA LYS A 104 1.41 -10.25 -10.05
C LYS A 104 0.68 -9.52 -11.16
N LYS A 105 -0.57 -9.10 -10.93
CA LYS A 105 -1.35 -8.33 -11.91
C LYS A 105 -0.69 -6.99 -12.25
N LEU A 106 -0.15 -6.27 -11.25
CA LEU A 106 0.58 -5.03 -11.48
C LEU A 106 1.84 -5.25 -12.33
N ASP A 107 2.62 -6.26 -12.01
CA ASP A 107 3.85 -6.59 -12.73
C ASP A 107 3.56 -7.01 -14.18
N ASP A 108 2.53 -7.81 -14.41
CA ASP A 108 2.13 -8.23 -15.75
C ASP A 108 1.66 -7.04 -16.59
N ASN A 109 0.89 -6.12 -15.99
CA ASN A 109 0.46 -4.90 -16.66
C ASN A 109 1.66 -4.00 -16.99
N LYS A 110 2.61 -3.88 -16.06
CA LYS A 110 3.85 -3.13 -16.28
C LYS A 110 4.65 -3.72 -17.43
N LYS A 111 4.90 -5.04 -17.42
CA LYS A 111 5.61 -5.76 -18.51
C LYS A 111 4.91 -5.57 -19.86
N LYS A 112 3.59 -5.77 -19.93
CA LYS A 112 2.80 -5.55 -21.16
C LYS A 112 2.93 -4.11 -21.68
N SER A 113 2.94 -3.12 -20.79
CA SER A 113 3.11 -1.70 -21.16
C SER A 113 4.53 -1.40 -21.65
N GLU A 114 5.55 -2.00 -21.03
CA GLU A 114 6.95 -1.86 -21.38
C GLU A 114 7.26 -2.53 -22.71
N GLU A 115 6.74 -3.73 -22.98
CA GLU A 115 6.87 -4.43 -24.26
C GLU A 115 6.26 -3.62 -25.41
N LYS A 116 5.03 -3.10 -25.22
CA LYS A 116 4.37 -2.22 -26.20
C LYS A 116 5.22 -0.97 -26.46
N THR A 117 5.74 -0.36 -25.41
CA THR A 117 6.57 0.85 -25.49
C THR A 117 7.92 0.58 -26.14
N ALA A 118 8.57 -0.54 -25.80
CA ALA A 118 9.85 -0.97 -26.35
C ALA A 118 9.74 -1.29 -27.84
N LYS A 119 8.68 -1.99 -28.26
CA LYS A 119 8.39 -2.25 -29.69
C LYS A 119 8.22 -0.94 -30.47
N LYS A 120 7.44 0.03 -29.94
CA LYS A 120 7.28 1.35 -30.55
C LYS A 120 8.59 2.15 -30.57
N ARG A 121 9.38 2.11 -29.49
CA ARG A 121 10.69 2.77 -29.38
C ARG A 121 11.70 2.20 -30.38
N ALA A 122 11.78 0.86 -30.50
CA ALA A 122 12.65 0.18 -31.47
C ALA A 122 12.31 0.57 -32.92
N LYS A 123 11.01 0.63 -33.27
CA LYS A 123 10.58 1.13 -34.59
C LYS A 123 11.05 2.58 -34.84
N ARG A 124 10.89 3.48 -33.86
CA ARG A 124 11.36 4.89 -33.98
C ARG A 124 12.89 4.98 -34.11
N MET A 125 13.63 4.19 -33.34
CA MET A 125 15.10 4.17 -33.41
C MET A 125 15.62 3.65 -34.75
N LYS A 126 15.01 2.59 -35.30
CA LYS A 126 15.33 2.11 -36.67
C LYS A 126 15.06 3.19 -37.73
N LYS A 127 13.89 3.86 -37.67
CA LYS A 127 13.59 4.99 -38.57
C LYS A 127 14.61 6.13 -38.45
N LYS A 128 14.99 6.50 -37.21
CA LYS A 128 16.00 7.55 -36.95
C LYS A 128 17.38 7.16 -37.48
N ALA A 129 17.79 5.90 -37.33
CA ALA A 129 19.04 5.39 -37.88
C ALA A 129 19.06 5.43 -39.41
N ASN A 130 17.98 4.97 -40.07
CA ASN A 130 17.87 5.02 -41.53
C ASN A 130 17.91 6.45 -42.08
N LEU A 131 17.24 7.39 -41.43
CA LEU A 131 17.28 8.82 -41.80
C LEU A 131 18.68 9.43 -41.64
N LYS A 132 19.41 9.08 -40.58
CA LYS A 132 20.81 9.51 -40.40
C LYS A 132 21.71 8.93 -41.50
N ASN A 133 21.60 7.63 -41.78
CA ASN A 133 22.39 6.97 -42.82
C ASN A 133 22.10 7.52 -44.22
N LYS A 134 20.87 7.95 -44.51
CA LYS A 134 20.53 8.63 -45.77
C LYS A 134 21.11 10.04 -45.86
N LYS A 135 21.24 10.76 -44.74
CA LYS A 135 21.87 12.10 -44.70
C LYS A 135 23.39 12.06 -44.78
N THR A 136 24.03 10.97 -44.37
CA THR A 136 25.50 10.81 -44.42
C THR A 136 26.00 10.14 -45.68
N LYS A 137 25.13 9.61 -46.55
CA LYS A 137 25.51 9.19 -47.90
C LYS A 137 25.54 10.43 -48.80
N PRO A 138 26.68 10.80 -49.40
CA PRO A 138 26.72 11.91 -50.35
C PRO A 138 25.84 11.57 -51.53
N ASP A 139 25.08 12.57 -51.95
CA ASP A 139 24.19 12.56 -53.11
C ASP A 139 25.01 12.18 -54.36
N ASN A 140 24.93 10.92 -54.76
CA ASN A 140 25.32 10.51 -56.11
C ASN A 140 24.01 10.17 -56.81
N GLY A 141 23.57 11.12 -57.63
CA GLY A 141 22.24 11.16 -58.20
C GLY A 141 21.87 9.91 -58.99
N LYS A 142 20.61 9.53 -58.85
CA LYS A 142 19.77 9.00 -59.94
C LYS A 142 18.34 8.91 -59.43
N GLU A 143 17.47 9.61 -60.15
CA GLU A 143 16.02 9.49 -60.10
C GLU A 143 15.60 8.05 -60.34
N SER A 144 14.75 7.50 -59.47
CA SER A 144 13.87 6.37 -59.80
C SER A 144 12.75 6.27 -58.77
N GLU A 145 11.58 6.71 -59.24
CA GLU A 145 10.22 6.18 -59.05
C GLU A 145 9.81 5.42 -57.77
N LYS A 146 8.66 5.86 -57.26
CA LYS A 146 7.57 5.11 -56.61
C LYS A 146 7.93 3.74 -55.99
N SER A 147 7.89 3.70 -54.66
CA SER A 147 7.48 2.49 -53.95
C SER A 147 6.61 2.88 -52.76
N ASP A 148 5.34 2.47 -52.83
CA ASP A 148 4.35 2.49 -51.75
C ASP A 148 4.96 2.17 -50.38
N SER A 149 4.74 3.09 -49.43
CA SER A 149 4.97 2.85 -48.01
C SER A 149 3.62 2.78 -47.30
N ASP A 150 2.81 1.81 -47.71
CA ASP A 150 1.77 1.28 -46.83
C ASP A 150 2.43 0.55 -45.66
N SER A 151 2.33 1.13 -44.47
CA SER A 151 2.55 0.43 -43.21
C SER A 151 1.88 1.20 -42.08
N GLY A 152 0.57 1.43 -42.27
CA GLY A 152 -0.36 1.83 -41.23
C GLY A 152 -0.90 0.62 -40.48
N SER A 153 -0.04 -0.22 -39.91
CA SER A 153 -0.51 -1.31 -39.03
C SER A 153 -0.66 -0.80 -37.59
N GLU A 154 -1.79 -0.15 -37.35
CA GLU A 154 -2.47 -0.07 -36.04
C GLU A 154 -2.86 -1.49 -35.61
N PRO A 155 -2.42 -1.99 -34.44
CA PRO A 155 -3.16 -3.05 -33.77
C PRO A 155 -4.16 -2.40 -32.81
N GLU A 156 -5.36 -2.17 -33.32
CA GLU A 156 -6.59 -2.16 -32.52
C GLU A 156 -6.61 -3.47 -31.71
N ASN A 157 -6.41 -3.38 -30.40
CA ASN A 157 -6.72 -4.46 -29.48
C ASN A 157 -7.54 -3.87 -28.35
N SER A 158 -8.80 -3.57 -28.68
CA SER A 158 -9.89 -3.34 -27.75
C SER A 158 -10.39 -4.71 -27.26
N SER A 159 -9.64 -5.33 -26.35
CA SER A 159 -10.15 -6.44 -25.56
C SER A 159 -11.18 -5.89 -24.57
N SER A 160 -12.44 -5.88 -25.02
CA SER A 160 -13.64 -5.66 -24.21
C SER A 160 -13.74 -6.74 -23.14
N ASP A 161 -13.32 -6.39 -21.92
CA ASP A 161 -13.50 -7.19 -20.71
C ASP A 161 -14.94 -7.01 -20.22
N LYS A 162 -15.89 -7.70 -20.86
CA LYS A 162 -17.22 -7.95 -20.29
C LYS A 162 -17.11 -9.17 -19.40
N ASN A 163 -16.88 -8.97 -18.11
CA ASN A 163 -17.11 -10.00 -17.11
C ASN A 163 -18.43 -9.72 -16.41
N GLU A 164 -19.51 -10.19 -17.03
CA GLU A 164 -20.82 -10.39 -16.42
C GLU A 164 -20.77 -11.70 -15.62
N GLN A 165 -20.64 -11.61 -14.30
CA GLN A 165 -21.06 -12.68 -13.40
C GLN A 165 -22.13 -12.12 -12.46
N LYS A 166 -23.37 -12.21 -12.95
CA LYS A 166 -24.53 -12.49 -12.12
C LYS A 166 -24.44 -13.97 -11.75
N ASP A 167 -24.17 -14.26 -10.49
CA ASP A 167 -24.64 -15.51 -9.90
C ASP A 167 -25.51 -15.18 -8.70
N LYS A 168 -26.75 -15.66 -8.81
CA LYS A 168 -27.74 -15.77 -7.75
C LYS A 168 -27.45 -17.04 -6.97
N GLU A 169 -27.26 -16.92 -5.66
CA GLU A 169 -27.99 -17.66 -4.63
C GLU A 169 -27.77 -16.98 -3.27
#